data_AF-A0A955FDL2-F1
#
_entry.id   AF-A0A955FDL2-F1
#
_cell.length_a   1.000
_cell.length_b   1.000
_cell.length_c   1.000
_cell.angle_alpha   90.00
_cell.angle_beta   90.00
_cell.angle_gamma   90.00
#
_symmetry.space_group_name_H-M   'P 1'
#
loop_
_entity.id
_entity.type
_entity.pdbx_description
1 polymer ?
#
loop_
_entity_poly.entity_id
_entity_poly.type
_entity_poly.pdbx_seq_one_letter_code
_entity_poly.pdbx_strand_id
1 'polypeptide(L)'
;MSVSFKKMPTISKKVSIFLVTLVAVFSTASITRVVRSSALSGSEFQASNIIDDAIFFNSQSMGVDQIQAFLNSKVPVCDTNGSQPIYGTTRAAYGASQGHPAPYTCLKDYTQTIPSLVNSGSDLCGGTISAGTKSAAQIIYDVSRICGINPQVLIVLLQKEQSLITDEWPWDTQYRSATGYGCPDTAPCDSQYYGFFNQVYQAAKAFRRYEANPDSYNYKANRNNFIYYHPSLGSCEGTNVFIQNQATANLYIYTPYQPNNAALNNLYGTGDGCSSYGNRNFWRMFNDWFGSTIAPNGGIQLASSLAVSFPGSTIEQGELVTASFDVTNNSDIYINAGKLGVCGRMDNKWYDFGTDYVYLNGNQTKTITKSKVINTPGKLDLFICSYSYLLGGWASDVYPYNLNGYTRTFTKNVQQNPLLTAGVSLDGAPAVNSLSTVT
;
A
#
# COMPACT_ATOMS: atom_id res chain seq x y z
N MET A 1 -77.89 25.98 33.24
CA MET A 1 -77.99 26.16 34.70
C MET A 1 -76.62 26.49 35.25
N SER A 2 -76.53 27.66 35.88
CA SER A 2 -75.58 28.09 36.91
C SER A 2 -74.06 28.08 36.65
N VAL A 3 -73.56 29.32 36.51
CA VAL A 3 -72.21 29.83 36.80
C VAL A 3 -71.77 29.48 38.23
N SER A 4 -70.49 29.21 38.48
CA SER A 4 -69.76 29.84 39.61
C SER A 4 -68.24 29.62 39.55
N PHE A 5 -67.52 30.73 39.47
CA PHE A 5 -66.11 30.87 39.88
C PHE A 5 -65.92 30.53 41.36
N LYS A 6 -64.74 30.02 41.74
CA LYS A 6 -64.21 30.19 43.11
C LYS A 6 -62.67 30.17 43.18
N LYS A 7 -62.13 31.38 43.43
CA LYS A 7 -60.97 31.79 44.23
C LYS A 7 -59.67 30.94 44.24
N MET A 8 -58.59 31.58 43.79
CA MET A 8 -57.21 31.37 44.28
C MET A 8 -57.06 31.80 45.75
N PRO A 9 -56.13 31.17 46.48
CA PRO A 9 -55.16 31.93 47.27
C PRO A 9 -53.70 31.41 47.19
N THR A 10 -52.81 32.34 46.86
CA THR A 10 -51.48 32.67 47.44
C THR A 10 -50.52 31.63 48.08
N ILE A 11 -49.24 31.78 47.66
CA ILE A 11 -47.96 31.70 48.41
C ILE A 11 -47.32 30.32 48.62
N SER A 12 -46.21 30.04 47.91
CA SER A 12 -44.85 30.17 48.47
C SER A 12 -43.80 29.57 47.53
N LYS A 13 -42.71 30.31 47.34
CA LYS A 13 -41.51 29.98 46.59
C LYS A 13 -40.87 28.66 47.06
N LYS A 14 -40.54 27.76 46.14
CA LYS A 14 -39.21 27.12 46.07
C LYS A 14 -38.87 26.84 44.60
N VAL A 15 -37.90 27.62 44.11
CA VAL A 15 -37.24 27.45 42.83
C VAL A 15 -36.21 26.32 43.00
N SER A 16 -36.38 25.22 42.29
CA SER A 16 -35.30 24.29 41.97
C SER A 16 -35.16 24.28 40.45
N ILE A 17 -34.22 25.09 39.97
CA ILE A 17 -33.77 25.07 38.58
C ILE A 17 -32.98 23.77 38.40
N PHE A 18 -33.59 22.78 37.74
CA PHE A 18 -32.85 21.70 37.13
C PHE A 18 -32.22 22.25 35.86
N LEU A 19 -30.90 22.40 35.87
CA LEU A 19 -30.10 22.78 34.72
C LEU A 19 -30.12 21.60 33.74
N VAL A 20 -30.95 21.65 32.70
CA VAL A 20 -30.89 20.71 31.58
C VAL A 20 -29.71 21.14 30.72
N THR A 21 -28.53 20.55 30.95
CA THR A 21 -27.40 20.63 30.04
C THR A 21 -27.76 19.92 28.75
N LEU A 22 -28.07 20.70 27.72
CA LEU A 22 -28.22 20.26 26.34
C LEU A 22 -26.83 19.83 25.82
N VAL A 23 -26.50 18.55 25.95
CA VAL A 23 -25.33 17.98 25.26
C VAL A 23 -25.68 17.88 23.78
N ALA A 24 -25.23 18.86 22.99
CA ALA A 24 -25.24 18.76 21.55
C ALA A 24 -24.27 17.65 21.13
N VAL A 25 -24.79 16.44 20.93
CA VAL A 25 -24.06 15.36 20.27
C VAL A 25 -23.89 15.77 18.81
N PHE A 26 -22.76 16.38 18.49
CA PHE A 26 -22.30 16.47 17.11
C PHE A 26 -21.95 15.06 16.65
N SER A 27 -22.93 14.35 16.10
CA SER A 27 -22.70 13.14 15.32
C SER A 27 -21.83 13.55 14.12
N THR A 28 -20.53 13.28 14.20
CA THR A 28 -19.67 13.27 13.02
C THR A 28 -20.18 12.16 12.11
N ALA A 29 -21.08 12.51 11.19
CA ALA A 29 -21.39 11.67 10.07
C ALA A 29 -20.09 11.54 9.26
N SER A 30 -19.35 10.46 9.50
CA SER A 30 -18.29 10.02 8.62
C SER A 30 -18.91 9.84 7.25
N ILE A 31 -18.66 10.79 6.34
CA ILE A 31 -19.00 10.65 4.92
C ILE A 31 -18.08 9.55 4.40
N THR A 32 -18.49 8.30 4.55
CA THR A 32 -17.88 7.18 3.83
C THR A 32 -18.15 7.45 2.36
N ARG A 33 -17.09 7.76 1.61
CA ARG A 33 -17.18 7.88 0.15
C ARG A 33 -17.63 6.54 -0.38
N VAL A 34 -18.87 6.47 -0.86
CA VAL A 34 -19.31 5.38 -1.74
C VAL A 34 -18.56 5.58 -3.05
N VAL A 35 -17.37 4.98 -3.17
CA VAL A 35 -16.79 4.72 -4.49
C VAL A 35 -17.80 3.80 -5.15
N ARG A 36 -18.44 4.26 -6.24
CA ARG A 36 -19.21 3.35 -7.08
C ARG A 36 -18.23 2.30 -7.59
N SER A 37 -18.23 1.11 -6.99
CA SER A 37 -17.64 -0.07 -7.60
C SER A 37 -18.48 -0.36 -8.83
N SER A 38 -17.99 0.01 -10.01
CA SER A 38 -18.40 -0.68 -11.22
C SER A 38 -17.89 -2.12 -11.07
N ALA A 39 -18.79 -3.09 -11.19
CA ALA A 39 -18.38 -4.48 -11.21
C ALA A 39 -17.40 -4.68 -12.38
N LEU A 40 -16.25 -5.30 -12.09
CA LEU A 40 -15.28 -5.67 -13.12
C LEU A 40 -15.94 -6.52 -14.20
N SER A 41 -15.63 -6.23 -15.46
CA SER A 41 -16.03 -7.02 -16.62
C SER A 41 -14.85 -7.79 -17.17
N GLY A 42 -15.07 -9.03 -17.62
CA GLY A 42 -14.01 -9.82 -18.27
C GLY A 42 -13.44 -9.16 -19.53
N SER A 43 -14.17 -8.25 -20.15
CA SER A 43 -13.71 -7.43 -21.27
C SER A 43 -12.59 -6.44 -20.90
N GLU A 44 -12.40 -6.16 -19.61
CA GLU A 44 -11.34 -5.27 -19.12
C GLU A 44 -10.00 -6.01 -18.93
N PHE A 45 -10.00 -7.35 -18.97
CA PHE A 45 -8.78 -8.13 -18.91
C PHE A 45 -7.96 -7.96 -20.19
N GLN A 46 -6.71 -7.53 -20.04
CA GLN A 46 -5.77 -7.37 -21.15
C GLN A 46 -4.69 -8.44 -21.07
N ALA A 47 -4.77 -9.45 -21.94
CA ALA A 47 -3.76 -10.52 -21.97
C ALA A 47 -2.34 -10.00 -22.21
N SER A 48 -2.19 -8.89 -22.93
CA SER A 48 -0.93 -8.21 -23.21
C SER A 48 -0.37 -7.40 -22.03
N ASN A 49 -1.22 -7.03 -21.08
CA ASN A 49 -0.86 -6.21 -19.92
C ASN A 49 -1.77 -6.55 -18.73
N ILE A 50 -1.40 -7.60 -17.99
CA ILE A 50 -2.18 -8.06 -16.83
C ILE A 50 -2.06 -7.04 -15.68
N ILE A 51 -0.85 -6.50 -15.49
CA ILE A 51 -0.53 -5.49 -14.49
C ILE A 51 0.70 -4.71 -14.94
N ASP A 52 0.70 -3.40 -14.67
CA ASP A 52 1.83 -2.53 -15.01
C ASP A 52 3.02 -2.74 -14.06
N ASP A 53 4.24 -2.63 -14.61
CA ASP A 53 5.50 -2.65 -13.85
C ASP A 53 5.48 -1.64 -12.69
N ALA A 54 4.93 -0.45 -12.95
CA ALA A 54 4.80 0.63 -11.96
C ALA A 54 3.96 0.24 -10.73
N ILE A 55 3.05 -0.72 -10.87
CA ILE A 55 2.28 -1.27 -9.75
C ILE A 55 2.97 -2.52 -9.20
N PHE A 56 3.39 -3.44 -10.06
CA PHE A 56 3.93 -4.74 -9.65
C PHE A 56 5.21 -4.62 -8.80
N PHE A 57 6.10 -3.69 -9.17
CA PHE A 57 7.39 -3.47 -8.49
C PHE A 57 7.34 -2.34 -7.44
N ASN A 58 6.15 -1.81 -7.13
CA ASN A 58 5.99 -0.80 -6.09
C ASN A 58 6.01 -1.40 -4.68
N SER A 59 7.22 -1.64 -4.15
CA SER A 59 7.45 -2.15 -2.79
C SER A 59 7.03 -1.20 -1.65
N GLN A 60 6.52 0.01 -1.96
CA GLN A 60 6.06 0.98 -0.97
C GLN A 60 4.52 1.07 -0.88
N SER A 61 3.78 0.25 -1.62
CA SER A 61 2.32 0.34 -1.72
C SER A 61 1.58 0.08 -0.40
N MET A 62 2.19 -0.66 0.55
CA MET A 62 1.62 -0.90 1.87
C MET A 62 2.72 -0.98 2.95
N GLY A 63 2.49 -0.33 4.09
CA GLY A 63 3.22 -0.55 5.33
C GLY A 63 2.70 -1.75 6.13
N VAL A 64 3.43 -2.16 7.17
CA VAL A 64 3.08 -3.30 8.03
C VAL A 64 1.65 -3.18 8.59
N ASP A 65 1.29 -2.03 9.13
CA ASP A 65 -0.04 -1.80 9.72
C ASP A 65 -1.16 -1.89 8.68
N GLN A 66 -0.91 -1.42 7.45
CA GLN A 66 -1.88 -1.52 6.35
C GLN A 66 -2.06 -2.98 5.91
N ILE A 67 -0.97 -3.76 5.86
CA ILE A 67 -1.03 -5.19 5.55
C ILE A 67 -1.80 -5.92 6.65
N GLN A 68 -1.48 -5.66 7.92
CA GLN A 68 -2.17 -6.29 9.05
C GLN A 68 -3.66 -5.93 9.08
N ALA A 69 -4.01 -4.66 8.85
CA ALA A 69 -5.40 -4.23 8.76
C ALA A 69 -6.14 -4.92 7.61
N PHE A 70 -5.48 -5.08 6.46
CA PHE A 70 -6.05 -5.83 5.34
C PHE A 70 -6.31 -7.30 5.69
N LEU A 71 -5.34 -8.00 6.29
CA LEU A 71 -5.51 -9.39 6.72
C LEU A 71 -6.64 -9.55 7.74
N ASN A 72 -6.71 -8.63 8.72
CA ASN A 72 -7.81 -8.58 9.70
C ASN A 72 -9.17 -8.39 9.02
N SER A 73 -9.24 -7.59 7.95
CA SER A 73 -10.49 -7.33 7.23
C SER A 73 -10.99 -8.53 6.43
N LYS A 74 -10.08 -9.43 6.00
CA LYS A 74 -10.43 -10.61 5.18
C LYS A 74 -10.93 -11.78 6.02
N VAL A 75 -10.42 -11.92 7.24
CA VAL A 75 -10.87 -12.95 8.20
C VAL A 75 -11.11 -12.28 9.55
N PRO A 76 -12.27 -11.60 9.77
CA PRO A 76 -12.54 -10.93 11.04
C PRO A 76 -12.60 -11.90 12.23
N VAL A 77 -13.04 -13.13 11.99
CA VAL A 77 -13.15 -14.20 12.99
C VAL A 77 -12.42 -15.43 12.46
N CYS A 78 -11.50 -15.96 13.26
CA CYS A 78 -10.83 -17.23 12.98
C CYS A 78 -11.61 -18.37 13.63
N ASP A 79 -11.85 -19.48 12.93
CA ASP A 79 -12.42 -20.70 13.51
C ASP A 79 -11.32 -21.52 14.19
N THR A 80 -10.63 -20.90 15.15
CA THR A 80 -9.46 -21.48 15.83
C THR A 80 -9.72 -22.86 16.41
N ASN A 81 -10.91 -23.09 16.97
CA ASN A 81 -11.27 -24.37 17.58
C ASN A 81 -11.96 -25.33 16.60
N GLY A 82 -12.06 -24.99 15.31
CA GLY A 82 -12.70 -25.81 14.28
C GLY A 82 -14.16 -26.14 14.59
N SER A 83 -14.87 -25.19 15.20
CA SER A 83 -16.24 -25.35 15.71
C SER A 83 -17.29 -25.31 14.60
N GLN A 84 -16.97 -24.73 13.45
CA GLN A 84 -17.92 -24.61 12.34
C GLN A 84 -18.17 -25.97 11.67
N PRO A 85 -19.38 -26.20 11.16
CA PRO A 85 -19.73 -27.46 10.52
C PRO A 85 -19.08 -27.61 9.12
N ILE A 86 -18.63 -28.81 8.80
CA ILE A 86 -18.18 -29.20 7.45
C ILE A 86 -18.52 -30.68 7.22
N TYR A 87 -19.09 -31.01 6.05
CA TYR A 87 -19.42 -32.39 5.66
C TYR A 87 -20.16 -33.23 6.73
N GLY A 88 -21.06 -32.60 7.49
CA GLY A 88 -21.83 -33.29 8.55
C GLY A 88 -21.08 -33.53 9.87
N THR A 89 -19.86 -32.99 10.02
CA THR A 89 -19.08 -32.98 11.27
C THR A 89 -18.56 -31.57 11.59
N THR A 90 -17.73 -31.40 12.62
CA THR A 90 -17.02 -30.13 12.86
C THR A 90 -15.70 -30.10 12.09
N ARG A 91 -15.22 -28.90 11.74
CA ARG A 91 -13.91 -28.72 11.11
C ARG A 91 -12.77 -29.31 11.94
N ALA A 92 -12.84 -29.23 13.27
CA ALA A 92 -11.84 -29.84 14.15
C ALA A 92 -11.82 -31.37 14.02
N ALA A 93 -12.99 -32.03 13.99
CA ALA A 93 -13.06 -33.47 13.84
C ALA A 93 -12.62 -33.92 12.44
N TYR A 94 -13.04 -33.18 11.40
CA TYR A 94 -12.59 -33.44 10.03
C TYR A 94 -11.09 -33.24 9.88
N GLY A 95 -10.54 -32.11 10.31
CA GLY A 95 -9.11 -31.84 10.23
C GLY A 95 -8.29 -32.86 11.02
N ALA A 96 -8.72 -33.25 12.22
CA ALA A 96 -8.08 -34.34 12.96
C ALA A 96 -8.06 -35.67 12.17
N SER A 97 -9.14 -36.01 11.46
CA SER A 97 -9.17 -37.19 10.59
C SER A 97 -8.22 -37.12 9.40
N GLN A 98 -7.84 -35.91 8.98
CA GLN A 98 -6.88 -35.64 7.90
C GLN A 98 -5.46 -35.39 8.41
N GLY A 99 -5.22 -35.50 9.73
CA GLY A 99 -3.90 -35.24 10.34
C GLY A 99 -3.60 -33.77 10.67
N HIS A 100 -4.61 -32.89 10.59
CA HIS A 100 -4.53 -31.45 10.86
C HIS A 100 -5.49 -31.06 12.00
N PRO A 101 -5.22 -31.47 13.25
CA PRO A 101 -6.09 -31.16 14.38
C PRO A 101 -6.04 -29.66 14.76
N ALA A 102 -7.13 -29.15 15.30
CA ALA A 102 -7.18 -27.83 15.94
C ALA A 102 -6.20 -27.75 17.14
N PRO A 103 -5.71 -26.55 17.54
CA PRO A 103 -6.18 -25.23 17.12
C PRO A 103 -5.60 -24.74 15.77
N TYR A 104 -6.45 -24.13 14.95
CA TYR A 104 -6.05 -23.45 13.71
C TYR A 104 -5.63 -22.00 13.99
N THR A 105 -4.58 -21.55 13.30
CA THR A 105 -4.11 -20.17 13.38
C THR A 105 -4.32 -19.51 12.03
N CYS A 106 -5.20 -18.52 11.92
CA CYS A 106 -5.44 -17.79 10.69
C CYS A 106 -4.25 -16.88 10.33
N LEU A 107 -4.08 -16.56 9.05
CA LEU A 107 -2.93 -15.78 8.57
C LEU A 107 -2.75 -14.45 9.29
N LYS A 108 -3.85 -13.78 9.66
CA LYS A 108 -3.81 -12.51 10.40
C LYS A 108 -3.16 -12.62 11.78
N ASP A 109 -3.24 -13.78 12.43
CA ASP A 109 -2.69 -14.05 13.76
C ASP A 109 -1.41 -14.91 13.68
N TYR A 110 -1.01 -15.35 12.49
CA TYR A 110 0.14 -16.20 12.28
C TYR A 110 1.45 -15.47 12.55
N THR A 111 2.35 -16.15 13.26
CA THR A 111 3.72 -15.70 13.50
C THR A 111 4.71 -16.81 13.19
N GLN A 112 5.92 -16.43 12.80
CA GLN A 112 7.01 -17.34 12.57
C GLN A 112 8.32 -16.74 13.10
N THR A 113 9.12 -17.55 13.78
CA THR A 113 10.51 -17.19 14.11
C THR A 113 11.39 -17.46 12.90
N ILE A 114 12.09 -16.43 12.45
CA ILE A 114 12.97 -16.51 11.27
C ILE A 114 14.42 -16.14 11.63
N PRO A 115 15.42 -16.70 10.94
CA PRO A 115 16.80 -16.27 11.08
C PRO A 115 17.01 -14.88 10.47
N SER A 116 18.14 -14.25 10.76
CA SER A 116 18.55 -13.04 10.05
C SER A 116 18.90 -13.37 8.61
N LEU A 117 18.44 -12.55 7.68
CA LEU A 117 18.84 -12.60 6.28
C LEU A 117 19.60 -11.32 5.95
N VAL A 118 20.82 -11.44 5.45
CA VAL A 118 21.63 -10.30 4.98
C VAL A 118 22.06 -10.60 3.56
N ASN A 119 21.56 -9.82 2.60
CA ASN A 119 21.92 -9.94 1.20
C ASN A 119 22.59 -8.65 0.74
N SER A 120 23.80 -8.75 0.21
CA SER A 120 24.53 -7.65 -0.44
C SER A 120 23.97 -7.28 -1.82
N GLY A 121 22.79 -7.80 -2.20
CA GLY A 121 22.15 -7.58 -3.50
C GLY A 121 22.48 -8.64 -4.56
N SER A 122 23.48 -9.49 -4.34
CA SER A 122 23.84 -10.59 -5.25
C SER A 122 22.74 -11.63 -5.45
N ASP A 123 21.77 -11.69 -4.54
CA ASP A 123 20.66 -12.65 -4.57
C ASP A 123 19.36 -12.09 -5.18
N LEU A 124 19.45 -10.97 -5.91
CA LEU A 124 18.34 -10.24 -6.55
C LEU A 124 17.32 -9.59 -5.59
N CYS A 125 17.36 -9.96 -4.31
CA CYS A 125 16.72 -9.25 -3.20
C CYS A 125 17.82 -8.64 -2.31
N GLY A 126 17.93 -7.31 -2.25
CA GLY A 126 18.96 -6.60 -1.51
C GLY A 126 18.46 -6.03 -0.19
N GLY A 127 19.25 -6.16 0.88
CA GLY A 127 18.94 -5.58 2.18
C GLY A 127 19.11 -6.57 3.34
N THR A 128 18.52 -6.22 4.49
CA THR A 128 18.61 -7.01 5.72
C THR A 128 17.23 -7.21 6.32
N ILE A 129 16.94 -8.45 6.69
CA ILE A 129 15.81 -8.82 7.55
C ILE A 129 16.39 -9.31 8.87
N SER A 130 16.05 -8.65 9.97
CA SER A 130 16.48 -9.04 11.30
C SER A 130 15.86 -10.37 11.73
N ALA A 131 16.61 -11.17 12.50
CA ALA A 131 16.11 -12.38 13.13
C ALA A 131 15.00 -12.07 14.15
N GLY A 132 14.13 -13.04 14.40
CA GLY A 132 13.13 -12.96 15.46
C GLY A 132 11.75 -13.48 15.04
N THR A 133 10.81 -13.43 15.97
CA THR A 133 9.41 -13.77 15.72
C THR A 133 8.72 -12.61 15.00
N LYS A 134 8.18 -12.89 13.82
CA LYS A 134 7.50 -11.90 12.97
C LYS A 134 6.09 -12.37 12.65
N SER A 135 5.15 -11.42 12.57
CA SER A 135 3.82 -11.70 12.02
C SER A 135 3.89 -11.96 10.52
N ALA A 136 2.85 -12.58 9.96
CA ALA A 136 2.70 -12.70 8.51
C ALA A 136 2.78 -11.34 7.81
N ALA A 137 2.15 -10.30 8.38
CA ALA A 137 2.19 -8.94 7.83
C ALA A 137 3.62 -8.36 7.78
N GLN A 138 4.39 -8.56 8.85
CA GLN A 138 5.80 -8.13 8.89
C GLN A 138 6.65 -8.89 7.89
N ILE A 139 6.44 -10.21 7.73
CA ILE A 139 7.16 -11.03 6.75
C ILE A 139 6.87 -10.57 5.32
N ILE A 140 5.60 -10.35 4.98
CA ILE A 140 5.20 -9.84 3.65
C ILE A 140 5.87 -8.49 3.39
N TYR A 141 5.81 -7.56 4.36
CA TYR A 141 6.44 -6.26 4.26
C TYR A 141 7.96 -6.37 4.05
N ASP A 142 8.66 -7.08 4.94
CA ASP A 142 10.11 -7.19 4.91
C ASP A 142 10.61 -7.77 3.58
N VAL A 143 9.97 -8.86 3.11
CA VAL A 143 10.28 -9.46 1.80
C VAL A 143 9.99 -8.50 0.66
N SER A 144 8.84 -7.84 0.67
CA SER A 144 8.48 -6.83 -0.35
C SER A 144 9.53 -5.72 -0.44
N ARG A 145 10.03 -5.22 0.69
CA ARG A 145 11.04 -4.15 0.73
C ARG A 145 12.37 -4.61 0.12
N ILE A 146 12.88 -5.77 0.54
CA ILE A 146 14.21 -6.22 0.07
C ILE A 146 14.18 -6.73 -1.37
N CYS A 147 13.05 -7.30 -1.81
CA CYS A 147 12.91 -7.83 -3.17
C CYS A 147 12.36 -6.80 -4.15
N GLY A 148 11.88 -5.63 -3.73
CA GLY A 148 11.31 -4.64 -4.63
C GLY A 148 9.99 -5.10 -5.28
N ILE A 149 9.17 -5.86 -4.56
CA ILE A 149 7.87 -6.39 -5.04
C ILE A 149 6.75 -5.74 -4.24
N ASN A 150 5.68 -5.34 -4.93
CA ASN A 150 4.49 -4.80 -4.29
C ASN A 150 3.87 -5.82 -3.31
N PRO A 151 3.69 -5.49 -2.01
CA PRO A 151 3.07 -6.40 -1.04
C PRO A 151 1.66 -6.87 -1.43
N GLN A 152 0.89 -6.05 -2.16
CA GLN A 152 -0.41 -6.42 -2.71
C GLN A 152 -0.31 -7.59 -3.70
N VAL A 153 0.76 -7.64 -4.51
CA VAL A 153 1.04 -8.75 -5.43
C VAL A 153 1.28 -10.05 -4.65
N LEU A 154 2.09 -9.99 -3.59
CA LEU A 154 2.39 -11.15 -2.74
C LEU A 154 1.13 -11.64 -2.00
N ILE A 155 0.28 -10.72 -1.55
CA ILE A 155 -1.00 -11.05 -0.93
C ILE A 155 -1.94 -11.76 -1.91
N VAL A 156 -2.09 -11.23 -3.14
CA VAL A 156 -2.90 -11.90 -4.17
C VAL A 156 -2.32 -13.26 -4.52
N LEU A 157 -1.00 -13.40 -4.56
CA LEU A 157 -0.33 -14.67 -4.82
C LEU A 157 -0.66 -15.70 -3.73
N LEU A 158 -0.52 -15.36 -2.44
CA LEU A 158 -0.87 -16.23 -1.31
C LEU A 158 -2.34 -16.71 -1.39
N GLN A 159 -3.25 -15.84 -1.83
CA GLN A 159 -4.64 -16.25 -2.07
C GLN A 159 -4.75 -17.23 -3.23
N LYS A 160 -4.09 -16.94 -4.35
CA LYS A 160 -4.18 -17.75 -5.56
C LYS A 160 -3.67 -19.17 -5.34
N GLU A 161 -2.57 -19.30 -4.59
CA GLU A 161 -1.84 -20.55 -4.47
C GLU A 161 -2.37 -21.42 -3.33
N GLN A 162 -2.84 -20.83 -2.22
CA GLN A 162 -3.26 -21.60 -1.04
C GLN A 162 -4.56 -21.12 -0.39
N SER A 163 -5.28 -20.18 -1.01
CA SER A 163 -6.48 -19.52 -0.44
C SER A 163 -6.27 -18.88 0.94
N LEU A 164 -5.01 -18.64 1.31
CA LEU A 164 -4.59 -18.40 2.69
C LEU A 164 -5.03 -17.04 3.24
N ILE A 165 -5.33 -16.07 2.38
CA ILE A 165 -5.76 -14.73 2.81
C ILE A 165 -7.17 -14.75 3.39
N THR A 166 -8.05 -15.60 2.86
CA THR A 166 -9.45 -15.69 3.27
C THR A 166 -9.78 -16.95 4.08
N ASP A 167 -8.79 -17.79 4.35
CA ASP A 167 -8.99 -19.03 5.09
C ASP A 167 -9.14 -18.76 6.59
N GLU A 168 -10.26 -19.22 7.15
CA GLU A 168 -10.59 -19.09 8.57
C GLU A 168 -10.21 -20.31 9.41
N TRP A 169 -9.68 -21.37 8.81
CA TRP A 169 -9.24 -22.61 9.50
C TRP A 169 -8.06 -23.31 8.78
N PRO A 170 -6.99 -22.58 8.43
CA PRO A 170 -5.93 -23.10 7.57
C PRO A 170 -5.14 -24.22 8.25
N TRP A 171 -4.69 -25.18 7.43
CA TRP A 171 -3.81 -26.26 7.84
C TRP A 171 -2.34 -25.83 7.83
N ASP A 172 -1.51 -26.51 8.62
CA ASP A 172 -0.06 -26.25 8.70
C ASP A 172 0.64 -26.39 7.33
N THR A 173 0.13 -27.28 6.47
CA THR A 173 0.62 -27.52 5.11
C THR A 173 0.53 -26.26 4.23
N GLN A 174 -0.50 -25.44 4.41
CA GLN A 174 -0.65 -24.18 3.67
C GLN A 174 0.44 -23.19 4.06
N TYR A 175 0.86 -23.11 5.33
CA TYR A 175 1.99 -22.27 5.72
C TYR A 175 3.33 -22.82 5.25
N ARG A 176 3.47 -24.14 5.25
CA ARG A 176 4.67 -24.83 4.78
C ARG A 176 4.94 -24.56 3.30
N SER A 177 3.90 -24.50 2.48
CA SER A 177 3.97 -24.37 1.01
C SER A 177 3.11 -23.20 0.49
N ALA A 178 3.15 -22.06 1.18
CA ALA A 178 2.25 -20.91 1.03
C ALA A 178 2.11 -20.32 -0.38
N THR A 179 3.13 -20.48 -1.22
CA THR A 179 3.13 -19.98 -2.61
C THR A 179 3.28 -21.11 -3.64
N GLY A 180 3.35 -22.37 -3.19
CA GLY A 180 3.67 -23.51 -4.05
C GLY A 180 5.12 -23.51 -4.58
N TYR A 181 5.99 -22.62 -4.09
CA TYR A 181 7.36 -22.56 -4.60
C TYR A 181 8.12 -23.83 -4.24
N GLY A 182 8.70 -24.47 -5.25
CA GLY A 182 9.40 -25.75 -5.11
C GLY A 182 8.47 -26.96 -5.00
N CYS A 183 7.19 -26.83 -5.35
CA CYS A 183 6.21 -27.91 -5.37
C CYS A 183 5.83 -28.29 -6.81
N PRO A 184 6.60 -29.15 -7.50
CA PRO A 184 6.23 -29.61 -8.84
C PRO A 184 5.01 -30.55 -8.78
N ASP A 185 4.16 -30.53 -9.81
CA ASP A 185 2.96 -31.38 -9.86
C ASP A 185 3.25 -32.89 -9.85
N THR A 186 4.47 -33.29 -10.24
CA THR A 186 4.88 -34.68 -10.43
C THR A 186 5.86 -35.20 -9.38
N ALA A 187 6.22 -34.39 -8.36
CA ALA A 187 7.14 -34.80 -7.31
C ALA A 187 6.83 -34.10 -5.97
N PRO A 188 7.34 -34.61 -4.83
CA PRO A 188 7.17 -33.93 -3.55
C PRO A 188 7.77 -32.52 -3.58
N CYS A 189 7.18 -31.62 -2.79
CA CYS A 189 7.74 -30.28 -2.60
C CYS A 189 9.15 -30.36 -1.99
N ASP A 190 10.06 -29.55 -2.50
CA ASP A 190 11.41 -29.42 -1.98
C ASP A 190 11.40 -28.81 -0.57
N SER A 191 11.84 -29.62 0.40
CA SER A 191 11.88 -29.28 1.82
C SER A 191 12.74 -28.06 2.15
N GLN A 192 13.71 -27.71 1.30
CA GLN A 192 14.57 -26.55 1.50
C GLN A 192 13.78 -25.23 1.49
N TYR A 193 12.62 -25.21 0.85
CA TYR A 193 11.79 -24.01 0.74
C TYR A 193 10.60 -23.99 1.70
N TYR A 194 10.52 -24.94 2.64
CA TYR A 194 9.41 -25.00 3.58
C TYR A 194 9.36 -23.81 4.55
N GLY A 195 8.13 -23.42 4.87
CA GLY A 195 7.81 -22.39 5.84
C GLY A 195 7.42 -21.07 5.19
N PHE A 196 6.48 -20.35 5.84
CA PHE A 196 5.83 -19.17 5.26
C PHE A 196 6.83 -18.12 4.77
N PHE A 197 7.83 -17.78 5.59
CA PHE A 197 8.90 -16.86 5.21
C PHE A 197 9.64 -17.30 3.95
N ASN A 198 10.08 -18.55 3.87
CA ASN A 198 10.82 -19.08 2.71
C ASN A 198 9.94 -19.06 1.46
N GLN A 199 8.66 -19.43 1.57
CA GLN A 199 7.72 -19.44 0.46
C GLN A 199 7.47 -18.03 -0.10
N VAL A 200 7.26 -17.04 0.78
CA VAL A 200 7.07 -15.64 0.37
C VAL A 200 8.37 -15.06 -0.21
N TYR A 201 9.51 -15.32 0.42
CA TYR A 201 10.82 -14.87 -0.06
C TYR A 201 11.16 -15.45 -1.43
N GLN A 202 11.03 -16.76 -1.62
CA GLN A 202 11.39 -17.41 -2.88
C GLN A 202 10.45 -17.03 -4.02
N ALA A 203 9.15 -16.83 -3.75
CA ALA A 203 8.24 -16.31 -4.76
C ALA A 203 8.62 -14.90 -5.21
N ALA A 204 8.89 -13.99 -4.27
CA ALA A 204 9.34 -12.62 -4.58
C ALA A 204 10.67 -12.62 -5.36
N LYS A 205 11.63 -13.45 -4.93
CA LYS A 205 12.91 -13.64 -5.60
C LYS A 205 12.75 -14.25 -7.01
N ALA A 206 11.80 -15.15 -7.21
CA ALA A 206 11.51 -15.71 -8.52
C ALA A 206 11.11 -14.63 -9.53
N PHE A 207 10.26 -13.68 -9.13
CA PHE A 207 9.90 -12.55 -9.99
C PHE A 207 11.11 -11.67 -10.36
N ARG A 208 12.05 -11.46 -9.43
CA ARG A 208 13.30 -10.76 -9.74
C ARG A 208 14.24 -11.57 -10.63
N ARG A 209 14.26 -12.90 -10.46
CA ARG A 209 15.04 -13.80 -11.31
C ARG A 209 14.53 -13.81 -12.76
N TYR A 210 13.22 -13.73 -12.95
CA TYR A 210 12.59 -13.64 -14.28
C TYR A 210 12.97 -12.34 -14.99
N GLU A 211 12.98 -11.23 -14.25
CA GLU A 211 13.44 -9.92 -14.74
C GLU A 211 14.94 -9.90 -15.06
N ALA A 212 15.78 -10.49 -14.20
CA ALA A 212 17.23 -10.48 -14.38
C ALA A 212 17.72 -11.43 -15.47
N ASN A 213 16.96 -12.50 -15.78
CA ASN A 213 17.36 -13.54 -16.74
C ASN A 213 16.23 -13.85 -17.73
N PRO A 214 15.70 -12.86 -18.46
CA PRO A 214 14.50 -13.04 -19.30
C PRO A 214 14.73 -14.07 -20.41
N ASP A 215 15.98 -14.24 -20.85
CA ASP A 215 16.33 -15.22 -21.89
C ASP A 215 16.27 -16.68 -21.45
N SER A 216 16.22 -16.95 -20.14
CA SER A 216 16.08 -18.29 -19.58
C SER A 216 14.64 -18.79 -19.50
N TYR A 217 13.65 -17.98 -19.92
CA TYR A 217 12.23 -18.30 -19.79
C TYR A 217 11.45 -18.18 -21.10
N ASN A 218 10.31 -18.89 -21.17
CA ASN A 218 9.49 -19.02 -22.36
C ASN A 218 8.72 -17.75 -22.74
N TYR A 219 8.38 -16.90 -21.76
CA TYR A 219 7.61 -15.68 -21.97
C TYR A 219 8.46 -14.46 -21.70
N LYS A 220 8.46 -13.50 -22.62
CA LYS A 220 9.33 -12.32 -22.59
C LYS A 220 8.54 -11.06 -22.88
N ALA A 221 8.87 -9.98 -22.18
CA ALA A 221 8.30 -8.66 -22.45
C ALA A 221 8.74 -8.09 -23.80
N ASN A 222 7.99 -7.09 -24.29
CA ASN A 222 8.24 -6.33 -25.51
C ASN A 222 8.30 -7.15 -26.80
N ARG A 223 7.58 -8.27 -26.85
CA ARG A 223 7.48 -9.12 -28.05
C ARG A 223 6.22 -9.97 -28.08
N ASN A 224 5.93 -10.52 -29.26
CA ASN A 224 4.90 -11.54 -29.43
C ASN A 224 5.33 -12.86 -28.80
N ASN A 225 4.45 -13.42 -27.98
CA ASN A 225 4.58 -14.72 -27.35
C ASN A 225 3.33 -15.53 -27.68
N PHE A 226 3.46 -16.80 -28.05
CA PHE A 226 2.32 -17.68 -28.18
C PHE A 226 1.94 -18.23 -26.81
N ILE A 227 0.72 -17.95 -26.35
CA ILE A 227 0.25 -18.33 -25.02
C ILE A 227 -0.98 -19.23 -25.17
N TYR A 228 -0.91 -20.45 -24.64
CA TYR A 228 -2.02 -21.39 -24.65
C TYR A 228 -3.13 -20.98 -23.68
N TYR A 229 -4.36 -21.44 -23.93
CA TYR A 229 -5.47 -21.27 -23.00
C TYR A 229 -5.48 -22.33 -21.87
N HIS A 230 -4.86 -23.49 -22.09
CA HIS A 230 -4.89 -24.64 -21.19
C HIS A 230 -3.71 -25.60 -21.46
N PRO A 231 -3.28 -26.44 -20.50
CA PRO A 231 -2.26 -27.49 -20.72
C PRO A 231 -2.66 -28.56 -21.74
N SER A 232 -3.94 -28.70 -22.09
CA SER A 232 -4.42 -29.67 -23.09
C SER A 232 -4.18 -29.18 -24.51
N LEU A 233 -2.91 -29.12 -24.93
CA LEU A 233 -2.46 -28.44 -26.16
C LEU A 233 -3.06 -29.02 -27.46
N GLY A 234 -3.56 -30.25 -27.44
CA GLY A 234 -4.20 -30.91 -28.59
C GLY A 234 -5.68 -30.56 -28.79
N SER A 235 -6.33 -29.96 -27.79
CA SER A 235 -7.78 -29.66 -27.81
C SER A 235 -8.10 -28.22 -27.40
N CYS A 236 -7.16 -27.52 -26.78
CA CYS A 236 -7.31 -26.15 -26.34
C CYS A 236 -6.24 -25.31 -27.03
N GLU A 237 -6.71 -24.37 -27.86
CA GLU A 237 -5.86 -23.50 -28.67
C GLU A 237 -5.06 -22.49 -27.80
N GLY A 238 -4.44 -21.52 -28.47
CA GLY A 238 -3.79 -20.37 -27.87
C GLY A 238 -3.75 -19.22 -28.88
N THR A 239 -3.24 -18.08 -28.45
CA THR A 239 -3.09 -16.92 -29.35
C THR A 239 -1.73 -16.28 -29.17
N ASN A 240 -1.30 -15.54 -30.20
CA ASN A 240 -0.15 -14.66 -30.09
C ASN A 240 -0.54 -13.41 -29.29
N VAL A 241 0.18 -13.15 -28.21
CA VAL A 241 0.01 -12.00 -27.33
C VAL A 241 1.30 -11.20 -27.34
N PHE A 242 1.21 -9.91 -27.68
CA PHE A 242 2.31 -8.98 -27.47
C PHE A 242 2.40 -8.63 -25.98
N ILE A 243 3.33 -9.23 -25.24
CA ILE A 243 3.49 -8.94 -23.81
C ILE A 243 4.16 -7.57 -23.66
N GLN A 244 3.47 -6.60 -23.05
CA GLN A 244 3.90 -5.20 -23.05
C GLN A 244 4.96 -4.87 -22.00
N ASN A 245 5.03 -5.61 -20.90
CA ASN A 245 5.90 -5.26 -19.76
C ASN A 245 6.41 -6.50 -19.01
N GLN A 246 7.39 -6.27 -18.11
CA GLN A 246 8.08 -7.35 -17.41
C GLN A 246 7.19 -8.03 -16.36
N ALA A 247 6.33 -7.29 -15.68
CA ALA A 247 5.39 -7.81 -14.69
C ALA A 247 4.38 -8.79 -15.31
N THR A 248 3.87 -8.49 -16.50
CA THR A 248 3.00 -9.40 -17.25
C THR A 248 3.77 -10.64 -17.70
N ALA A 249 5.02 -10.50 -18.17
CA ALA A 249 5.86 -11.65 -18.48
C ALA A 249 6.09 -12.53 -17.24
N ASN A 250 6.40 -11.92 -16.09
CA ASN A 250 6.59 -12.59 -14.81
C ASN A 250 5.37 -13.42 -14.40
N LEU A 251 4.16 -12.89 -14.58
CA LEU A 251 2.92 -13.62 -14.28
C LEU A 251 2.69 -14.82 -15.19
N TYR A 252 2.97 -14.70 -16.49
CA TYR A 252 2.89 -15.85 -17.41
C TYR A 252 3.97 -16.90 -17.14
N ILE A 253 5.16 -16.50 -16.69
CA ILE A 253 6.20 -17.44 -16.27
C ILE A 253 5.76 -18.19 -15.00
N TYR A 254 5.18 -17.47 -14.03
CA TYR A 254 4.75 -18.07 -12.76
C TYR A 254 3.51 -18.97 -12.92
N THR A 255 2.53 -18.52 -13.70
CA THR A 255 1.32 -19.27 -13.98
C THR A 255 1.10 -19.26 -15.49
N PRO A 256 1.62 -20.27 -16.21
CA PRO A 256 1.41 -20.36 -17.65
C PRO A 256 -0.09 -20.43 -17.93
N TYR A 257 -0.49 -20.00 -19.13
CA TYR A 257 -1.86 -19.91 -19.64
C TYR A 257 -2.59 -18.57 -19.43
N GLN A 258 -3.18 -18.10 -20.53
CA GLN A 258 -4.13 -16.99 -20.54
C GLN A 258 -5.56 -17.52 -20.37
N PRO A 259 -6.50 -16.75 -19.80
CA PRO A 259 -7.90 -17.16 -19.79
C PRO A 259 -8.49 -17.12 -21.20
N ASN A 260 -9.41 -18.04 -21.49
CA ASN A 260 -10.23 -17.99 -22.68
C ASN A 260 -11.52 -17.17 -22.44
N ASN A 261 -12.34 -17.00 -23.47
CA ASN A 261 -13.58 -16.23 -23.37
C ASN A 261 -14.57 -16.81 -22.35
N ALA A 262 -14.67 -18.14 -22.22
CA ALA A 262 -15.54 -18.76 -21.22
C ALA A 262 -15.13 -18.41 -19.79
N ALA A 263 -13.82 -18.44 -19.50
CA ALA A 263 -13.28 -18.02 -18.21
C ALA A 263 -13.52 -16.53 -17.92
N LEU A 264 -13.41 -15.66 -18.94
CA LEU A 264 -13.64 -14.22 -18.81
C LEU A 264 -15.12 -13.85 -18.69
N ASN A 265 -16.02 -14.57 -19.37
CA ASN A 265 -17.46 -14.40 -19.25
C ASN A 265 -17.98 -14.79 -17.86
N ASN A 266 -17.27 -15.67 -17.15
CA ASN A 266 -17.59 -16.07 -15.78
C ASN A 266 -16.46 -15.74 -14.80
N LEU A 267 -16.16 -14.44 -14.62
CA LEU A 267 -15.03 -13.96 -13.82
C LEU A 267 -14.92 -14.56 -12.41
N TYR A 268 -16.05 -14.79 -11.75
CA TYR A 268 -16.11 -15.27 -10.36
C TYR A 268 -16.43 -16.78 -10.25
N GLY A 269 -16.59 -17.46 -11.39
CA GLY A 269 -16.94 -18.87 -11.44
C GLY A 269 -16.06 -19.65 -12.41
N THR A 270 -16.63 -20.78 -12.83
CA THR A 270 -15.99 -21.77 -13.69
C THR A 270 -16.36 -21.51 -15.16
N GLY A 271 -15.39 -21.63 -16.05
CA GLY A 271 -15.60 -21.64 -17.50
C GLY A 271 -15.79 -23.05 -18.04
N ASP A 272 -15.35 -23.27 -19.28
CA ASP A 272 -15.37 -24.56 -19.98
C ASP A 272 -14.09 -25.41 -19.73
N GLY A 273 -13.99 -26.55 -20.42
CA GLY A 273 -12.84 -27.46 -20.30
C GLY A 273 -11.50 -26.91 -20.83
N CYS A 274 -11.48 -25.74 -21.48
CA CYS A 274 -10.27 -25.06 -21.92
C CYS A 274 -9.98 -23.79 -21.10
N SER A 275 -10.70 -23.59 -20.00
CA SER A 275 -10.57 -22.41 -19.16
C SER A 275 -9.44 -22.55 -18.17
N SER A 276 -8.47 -21.62 -18.22
CA SER A 276 -7.47 -21.43 -17.17
C SER A 276 -7.77 -20.19 -16.35
N TYR A 277 -7.52 -20.28 -15.04
CA TYR A 277 -7.98 -19.27 -14.07
C TYR A 277 -6.85 -18.48 -13.42
N GLY A 278 -5.59 -18.91 -13.53
CA GLY A 278 -4.47 -18.32 -12.80
C GLY A 278 -4.34 -16.81 -13.00
N ASN A 279 -4.00 -16.38 -14.22
CA ASN A 279 -3.83 -14.97 -14.54
C ASN A 279 -5.14 -14.16 -14.42
N ARG A 280 -6.29 -14.77 -14.75
CA ARG A 280 -7.62 -14.17 -14.53
C ARG A 280 -7.86 -13.87 -13.06
N ASN A 281 -7.65 -14.84 -12.18
CA ASN A 281 -7.91 -14.74 -10.76
C ASN A 281 -6.93 -13.75 -10.13
N PHE A 282 -5.65 -13.74 -10.54
CA PHE A 282 -4.70 -12.72 -10.11
C PHE A 282 -5.23 -11.31 -10.43
N TRP A 283 -5.53 -11.06 -11.72
CA TRP A 283 -6.02 -9.76 -12.18
C TRP A 283 -7.29 -9.33 -11.44
N ARG A 284 -8.29 -10.22 -11.39
CA ARG A 284 -9.57 -9.94 -10.73
C ARG A 284 -9.38 -9.64 -9.24
N MET A 285 -8.67 -10.50 -8.51
CA MET A 285 -8.48 -10.31 -7.06
C MET A 285 -7.67 -9.05 -6.74
N PHE A 286 -6.66 -8.72 -7.57
CA PHE A 286 -5.95 -7.47 -7.42
C PHE A 286 -6.89 -6.27 -7.58
N ASN A 287 -7.70 -6.26 -8.64
CA ASN A 287 -8.68 -5.20 -8.88
C ASN A 287 -9.73 -5.09 -7.77
N ASP A 288 -10.29 -6.21 -7.31
CA ASP A 288 -11.28 -6.26 -6.24
C ASP A 288 -10.74 -5.71 -4.90
N TRP A 289 -9.46 -5.95 -4.61
CA TRP A 289 -8.90 -5.67 -3.29
C TRP A 289 -8.12 -4.36 -3.23
N PHE A 290 -7.47 -3.98 -4.32
CA PHE A 290 -6.48 -2.91 -4.35
C PHE A 290 -6.70 -1.90 -5.47
N GLY A 291 -7.67 -2.16 -6.37
CA GLY A 291 -7.98 -1.30 -7.51
C GLY A 291 -7.18 -1.64 -8.77
N SER A 292 -7.23 -0.74 -9.75
CA SER A 292 -6.72 -0.96 -11.11
C SER A 292 -5.32 -1.60 -11.17
N THR A 293 -5.17 -2.64 -11.98
CA THR A 293 -3.85 -3.20 -12.34
C THR A 293 -3.13 -2.38 -13.42
N ILE A 294 -3.82 -1.41 -14.02
CA ILE A 294 -3.25 -0.47 -14.99
C ILE A 294 -2.95 0.83 -14.26
N ALA A 295 -1.69 1.23 -14.29
CA ALA A 295 -1.15 2.47 -13.78
C ALA A 295 -1.52 3.60 -14.74
N PRO A 296 -2.44 4.50 -14.38
CA PRO A 296 -2.63 5.71 -15.16
C PRO A 296 -1.31 6.46 -15.18
N ASN A 297 -0.84 6.76 -16.39
CA ASN A 297 0.46 7.40 -16.60
C ASN A 297 1.62 6.60 -15.97
N GLY A 298 1.68 5.28 -16.16
CA GLY A 298 2.68 4.37 -15.56
C GLY A 298 4.16 4.76 -15.73
N GLY A 299 4.48 5.62 -16.71
CA GLY A 299 5.80 6.20 -16.88
C GLY A 299 6.15 7.32 -15.89
N ILE A 300 5.18 7.86 -15.13
CA ILE A 300 5.41 9.02 -14.25
C ILE A 300 5.91 8.58 -12.88
N GLN A 301 7.19 8.79 -12.63
CA GLN A 301 7.90 8.30 -11.44
C GLN A 301 8.60 9.43 -10.69
N LEU A 302 8.81 9.25 -9.38
CA LEU A 302 9.75 10.08 -8.64
C LEU A 302 11.17 9.85 -9.13
N ALA A 303 11.91 10.95 -9.27
CA ALA A 303 13.32 10.96 -9.63
C ALA A 303 14.22 11.49 -8.50
N SER A 304 13.63 11.98 -7.40
CA SER A 304 14.34 12.33 -6.17
C SER A 304 13.45 12.23 -4.93
N SER A 305 14.09 12.15 -3.76
CA SER A 305 13.41 12.27 -2.46
C SER A 305 12.91 13.70 -2.24
N LEU A 306 11.86 13.85 -1.43
CA LEU A 306 11.40 15.15 -0.94
C LEU A 306 12.53 15.85 -0.18
N ALA A 307 13.08 16.89 -0.78
CA ALA A 307 14.06 17.77 -0.16
C ALA A 307 13.34 18.99 0.44
N VAL A 308 13.75 19.40 1.63
CA VAL A 308 13.17 20.55 2.33
C VAL A 308 14.30 21.48 2.78
N SER A 309 14.23 22.75 2.38
CA SER A 309 15.19 23.80 2.71
C SER A 309 14.54 24.94 3.50
N PHE A 310 15.32 25.48 4.43
CA PHE A 310 14.98 26.60 5.31
C PHE A 310 16.28 27.30 5.75
N PRO A 311 16.23 28.57 6.21
CA PRO A 311 17.42 29.39 6.43
C PRO A 311 18.38 28.89 7.52
N GLY A 312 17.85 28.28 8.58
CA GLY A 312 18.61 27.83 9.75
C GLY A 312 18.81 26.32 9.87
N SER A 313 19.27 25.88 11.04
CA SER A 313 19.34 24.45 11.42
C SER A 313 18.03 23.91 11.99
N THR A 314 17.17 24.82 12.48
CA THR A 314 15.79 24.63 12.91
C THR A 314 14.85 25.45 12.02
N ILE A 315 13.56 25.11 12.02
CA ILE A 315 12.53 25.95 11.37
C ILE A 315 11.97 26.86 12.46
N GLU A 316 12.06 28.17 12.26
CA GLU A 316 11.48 29.16 13.15
C GLU A 316 10.16 29.72 12.58
N GLN A 317 9.27 30.15 13.48
CA GLN A 317 8.05 30.83 13.09
C GLN A 317 8.39 32.10 12.29
N GLY A 318 7.76 32.24 11.13
CA GLY A 318 7.97 33.33 10.18
C GLY A 318 8.96 33.00 9.07
N GLU A 319 9.63 31.84 9.11
CA GLU A 319 10.55 31.44 8.05
C GLU A 319 9.85 30.89 6.80
N LEU A 320 10.47 31.16 5.65
CA LEU A 320 10.09 30.55 4.38
C LEU A 320 10.70 29.14 4.31
N VAL A 321 9.84 28.13 4.30
CA VAL A 321 10.24 26.75 4.03
C VAL A 321 9.95 26.43 2.57
N THR A 322 10.92 25.86 1.87
CA THR A 322 10.78 25.40 0.49
C THR A 322 10.95 23.89 0.44
N ALA A 323 10.03 23.21 -0.24
CA ALA A 323 10.06 21.78 -0.44
C ALA A 323 10.05 21.47 -1.94
N SER A 324 10.91 20.55 -2.36
CA SER A 324 11.06 20.18 -3.76
C SER A 324 11.31 18.69 -3.95
N PHE A 325 10.86 18.16 -5.09
CA PHE A 325 11.15 16.82 -5.55
C PHE A 325 11.08 16.78 -7.08
N ASP A 326 11.73 15.80 -7.68
CA ASP A 326 11.73 15.61 -9.13
C ASP A 326 10.76 14.50 -9.52
N VAL A 327 10.10 14.72 -10.67
CA VAL A 327 9.24 13.76 -11.32
C VAL A 327 9.68 13.57 -12.77
N THR A 328 9.78 12.33 -13.20
CA THR A 328 10.18 11.96 -14.57
C THR A 328 9.04 11.23 -15.28
N ASN A 329 8.88 11.53 -16.56
CA ASN A 329 8.13 10.69 -17.49
C ASN A 329 9.08 9.75 -18.23
N ASN A 330 9.10 8.48 -17.85
CA ASN A 330 9.92 7.43 -18.46
C ASN A 330 9.31 6.83 -19.75
N SER A 331 8.19 7.38 -20.24
CA SER A 331 7.63 6.99 -21.53
C SER A 331 8.11 7.94 -22.63
N ASP A 332 7.95 7.54 -23.90
CA ASP A 332 8.29 8.37 -25.05
C ASP A 332 7.16 9.34 -25.46
N ILE A 333 6.03 9.34 -24.76
CA ILE A 333 4.85 10.13 -25.10
C ILE A 333 4.62 11.27 -24.11
N TYR A 334 3.93 12.32 -24.56
CA TYR A 334 3.47 13.39 -23.70
C TYR A 334 2.38 12.90 -22.73
N ILE A 335 2.49 13.28 -21.46
CA ILE A 335 1.60 12.86 -20.39
C ILE A 335 1.15 14.05 -19.54
N ASN A 336 -0.16 14.11 -19.28
CA ASN A 336 -0.73 14.92 -18.20
C ASN A 336 -0.68 14.13 -16.89
N ALA A 337 0.26 14.46 -16.02
CA ALA A 337 0.46 13.82 -14.72
C ALA A 337 -0.60 14.20 -13.67
N GLY A 338 -1.60 15.02 -14.00
CA GLY A 338 -2.55 15.51 -13.01
C GLY A 338 -1.91 16.54 -12.08
N LYS A 339 -2.45 16.72 -10.87
CA LYS A 339 -1.91 17.68 -9.91
C LYS A 339 -0.85 17.03 -9.05
N LEU A 340 0.35 17.63 -8.98
CA LEU A 340 1.43 17.23 -8.09
C LEU A 340 1.86 18.40 -7.22
N GLY A 341 2.30 18.13 -6.00
CA GLY A 341 2.82 19.17 -5.12
C GLY A 341 3.22 18.65 -3.75
N VAL A 342 3.25 19.56 -2.78
CA VAL A 342 3.62 19.28 -1.40
C VAL A 342 2.45 19.64 -0.51
N CYS A 343 1.98 18.66 0.25
CA CYS A 343 0.96 18.81 1.25
C CYS A 343 1.58 18.68 2.64
N GLY A 344 0.86 19.11 3.66
CA GLY A 344 1.44 19.14 4.99
C GLY A 344 0.42 19.10 6.11
N ARG A 345 0.90 18.71 7.29
CA ARG A 345 0.19 18.80 8.56
C ARG A 345 1.01 19.60 9.57
N MET A 346 0.35 20.46 10.32
CA MET A 346 0.87 21.09 11.54
C MET A 346 0.09 20.53 12.72
N ASP A 347 0.74 19.76 13.59
CA ASP A 347 0.09 19.07 14.71
C ASP A 347 -1.20 18.33 14.26
N ASN A 348 -1.06 17.51 13.21
CA ASN A 348 -2.14 16.75 12.55
C ASN A 348 -3.23 17.58 11.85
N LYS A 349 -3.15 18.92 11.81
CA LYS A 349 -4.09 19.78 11.06
C LYS A 349 -3.54 20.14 9.68
N TRP A 350 -4.40 20.24 8.67
CA TRP A 350 -3.99 20.58 7.30
C TRP A 350 -3.17 21.88 7.24
N TYR A 351 -2.03 21.81 6.57
CA TYR A 351 -1.07 22.90 6.45
C TYR A 351 -0.35 22.87 5.08
N ASP A 352 -1.09 22.61 4.01
CA ASP A 352 -0.54 22.35 2.68
C ASP A 352 0.29 23.49 2.07
N PHE A 353 1.28 23.14 1.26
CA PHE A 353 2.10 24.07 0.49
C PHE A 353 1.53 24.28 -0.92
N GLY A 354 0.70 23.36 -1.40
CA GLY A 354 -0.09 23.48 -2.63
C GLY A 354 0.32 22.50 -3.73
N THR A 355 -0.43 22.52 -4.83
CA THR A 355 -0.27 21.59 -5.97
C THR A 355 -0.46 22.31 -7.31
N ASP A 356 0.25 21.89 -8.35
CA ASP A 356 0.07 22.37 -9.72
C ASP A 356 -0.27 21.22 -10.67
N TYR A 357 -0.94 21.53 -11.78
CA TYR A 357 -1.00 20.59 -12.89
C TYR A 357 0.39 20.41 -13.50
N VAL A 358 0.80 19.15 -13.67
CA VAL A 358 2.09 18.77 -14.21
C VAL A 358 1.89 18.08 -15.54
N TYR A 359 2.59 18.57 -16.54
CA TYR A 359 2.63 18.04 -17.89
C TYR A 359 4.08 17.76 -18.25
N LEU A 360 4.33 16.58 -18.81
CA LEU A 360 5.67 16.08 -19.10
C LEU A 360 5.70 15.53 -20.52
N ASN A 361 6.63 16.02 -21.35
CA ASN A 361 6.98 15.35 -22.59
C ASN A 361 7.59 13.97 -22.31
N GLY A 362 7.72 13.15 -23.35
CA GLY A 362 8.43 11.88 -23.23
C GLY A 362 9.88 12.08 -22.75
N ASN A 363 10.35 11.20 -21.87
CA ASN A 363 11.69 11.23 -21.27
C ASN A 363 12.03 12.54 -20.52
N GLN A 364 11.03 13.34 -20.12
CA GLN A 364 11.25 14.59 -19.41
C GLN A 364 11.29 14.39 -17.91
N THR A 365 12.28 15.00 -17.25
CA THR A 365 12.30 15.21 -15.79
C THR A 365 11.93 16.66 -15.46
N LYS A 366 11.13 16.87 -14.42
CA LYS A 366 10.72 18.19 -13.93
C LYS A 366 10.79 18.25 -12.41
N THR A 367 11.37 19.33 -11.90
CA THR A 367 11.34 19.66 -10.47
C THR A 367 10.02 20.33 -10.11
N ILE A 368 9.36 19.80 -9.09
CA ILE A 368 8.18 20.40 -8.47
C ILE A 368 8.64 21.07 -7.18
N THR A 369 8.44 22.38 -7.08
CA THR A 369 8.86 23.18 -5.92
C THR A 369 7.67 23.93 -5.34
N LYS A 370 7.52 23.86 -4.02
CA LYS A 370 6.51 24.59 -3.27
C LYS A 370 7.12 25.26 -2.05
N SER A 371 6.72 26.49 -1.78
CA SER A 371 7.24 27.26 -0.66
C SER A 371 6.11 27.84 0.16
N LYS A 372 6.30 27.90 1.48
CA LYS A 372 5.31 28.45 2.41
C LYS A 372 6.01 29.08 3.61
N VAL A 373 5.52 30.24 4.04
CA VAL A 373 5.93 30.86 5.30
C VAL A 373 5.24 30.13 6.46
N ILE A 374 6.01 29.68 7.44
CA ILE A 374 5.48 28.91 8.57
C ILE A 374 5.10 29.84 9.72
N ASN A 375 3.81 30.11 9.88
CA ASN A 375 3.34 31.10 10.87
C ASN A 375 2.91 30.48 12.20
N THR A 376 3.00 29.17 12.34
CA THR A 376 2.52 28.44 13.52
C THR A 376 3.62 27.50 14.01
N PRO A 377 4.00 27.55 15.30
CA PRO A 377 4.89 26.56 15.88
C PRO A 377 4.17 25.21 16.02
N GLY A 378 4.93 24.12 16.10
CA GLY A 378 4.37 22.77 16.22
C GLY A 378 5.14 21.75 15.40
N LYS A 379 4.63 20.53 15.33
CA LYS A 379 5.20 19.46 14.50
C LYS A 379 4.72 19.62 13.06
N LEU A 380 5.65 19.94 12.16
CA LEU A 380 5.42 20.02 10.73
C LEU A 380 5.74 18.67 10.07
N ASP A 381 4.72 18.04 9.49
CA ASP A 381 4.83 16.85 8.66
C ASP A 381 4.52 17.26 7.20
N LEU A 382 5.49 17.13 6.30
CA LEU A 382 5.34 17.37 4.86
C LEU A 382 5.35 16.05 4.09
N PHE A 383 4.59 16.00 3.00
CA PHE A 383 4.58 14.85 2.11
C PHE A 383 4.24 15.25 0.67
N ILE A 384 4.80 14.50 -0.28
CA ILE A 384 4.45 14.60 -1.69
C ILE A 384 2.97 14.21 -1.83
N CYS A 385 2.18 15.08 -2.45
CA CYS A 385 0.77 14.81 -2.69
C CYS A 385 0.40 14.94 -4.16
N SER A 386 -0.61 14.15 -4.54
CA SER A 386 -1.05 14.08 -5.92
C SER A 386 -2.56 13.88 -6.04
N TYR A 387 -3.12 14.42 -7.12
CA TYR A 387 -4.51 14.21 -7.49
C TYR A 387 -4.60 13.87 -8.98
N SER A 388 -5.18 12.69 -9.26
CA SER A 388 -5.43 12.21 -10.62
C SER A 388 -6.86 11.67 -10.71
N TYR A 389 -7.64 12.20 -11.64
CA TYR A 389 -8.98 11.68 -11.92
C TYR A 389 -8.96 10.23 -12.41
N LEU A 390 -7.86 9.83 -13.06
CA LEU A 390 -7.67 8.46 -13.55
C LEU A 390 -7.40 7.47 -12.40
N LEU A 391 -6.86 7.95 -11.27
CA LEU A 391 -6.64 7.18 -10.05
C LEU A 391 -7.79 7.31 -9.04
N GLY A 392 -8.95 7.85 -9.44
CA GLY A 392 -10.08 8.04 -8.54
C GLY A 392 -9.91 9.19 -7.53
N GLY A 393 -8.95 10.09 -7.75
CA GLY A 393 -8.76 11.32 -6.96
C GLY A 393 -7.38 11.43 -6.32
N TRP A 394 -7.34 11.69 -5.00
CA TRP A 394 -6.09 11.84 -4.26
C TRP A 394 -5.34 10.51 -4.18
N ALA A 395 -4.08 10.49 -4.61
CA ALA A 395 -3.26 9.30 -4.72
C ALA A 395 -1.85 9.49 -4.14
N SER A 396 -1.71 10.32 -3.11
CA SER A 396 -0.43 10.78 -2.53
C SER A 396 0.52 9.66 -2.12
N ASP A 397 -0.01 8.51 -1.70
CA ASP A 397 0.79 7.38 -1.22
C ASP A 397 1.35 6.51 -2.36
N VAL A 398 0.80 6.67 -3.56
CA VAL A 398 1.09 5.79 -4.71
C VAL A 398 1.68 6.55 -5.89
N TYR A 399 1.23 7.78 -6.13
CA TYR A 399 1.54 8.55 -7.33
C TYR A 399 2.17 9.92 -7.00
N PRO A 400 3.23 10.39 -7.70
CA PRO A 400 4.00 9.72 -8.75
C PRO A 400 4.59 8.40 -8.25
N TYR A 401 4.73 7.40 -9.13
CA TYR A 401 5.19 6.07 -8.71
C TYR A 401 6.62 6.12 -8.16
N ASN A 402 6.92 5.29 -7.16
CA ASN A 402 8.20 5.34 -6.46
C ASN A 402 8.95 4.01 -6.50
N LEU A 403 9.44 3.66 -7.69
CA LEU A 403 10.14 2.40 -7.92
C LEU A 403 11.57 2.39 -7.36
N ASN A 404 12.19 3.56 -7.23
CA ASN A 404 13.57 3.71 -6.78
C ASN A 404 13.69 3.96 -5.27
N GLY A 405 12.59 3.84 -4.51
CA GLY A 405 12.63 3.90 -3.05
C GLY A 405 12.89 5.29 -2.47
N TYR A 406 12.60 6.37 -3.20
CA TYR A 406 12.77 7.75 -2.73
C TYR A 406 11.92 8.05 -1.48
N THR A 407 12.37 8.97 -0.64
CA THR A 407 11.62 9.37 0.55
C THR A 407 10.55 10.38 0.16
N ARG A 408 9.29 10.13 0.51
CA ARG A 408 8.14 10.99 0.14
C ARG A 408 7.73 11.98 1.22
N THR A 409 8.27 11.82 2.44
CA THR A 409 7.82 12.51 3.65
C THR A 409 8.99 13.21 4.33
N PHE A 410 8.68 14.25 5.10
CA PHE A 410 9.62 15.00 5.93
C PHE A 410 8.92 15.44 7.20
N THR A 411 9.59 15.33 8.35
CA THR A 411 9.03 15.73 9.64
C THR A 411 10.04 16.58 10.41
N LYS A 412 9.61 17.72 10.94
CA LYS A 412 10.44 18.62 11.76
C LYS A 412 9.58 19.44 12.72
N ASN A 413 10.11 19.74 13.91
CA ASN A 413 9.47 20.69 14.82
C ASN A 413 9.79 22.13 14.40
N VAL A 414 8.76 22.98 14.46
CA VAL A 414 8.82 24.42 14.22
C VAL A 414 8.81 25.13 15.56
N GLN A 415 9.86 25.91 15.79
CA GLN A 415 10.05 26.65 17.02
C GLN A 415 9.30 27.99 16.97
N GLN A 416 8.77 28.40 18.12
CA GLN A 416 8.23 29.75 18.26
C GLN A 416 9.39 30.73 18.17
N ASN A 417 9.25 31.77 17.35
CA ASN A 417 10.22 32.87 17.34
C ASN A 417 9.95 33.73 18.59
N PRO A 418 10.90 33.84 19.54
CA PRO A 418 10.68 34.61 20.75
C PRO A 418 10.50 36.09 20.38
N LEU A 419 9.36 36.66 20.76
CA LEU A 419 9.11 38.08 20.62
C LEU A 419 10.07 38.84 21.55
N LEU A 420 11.08 39.51 21.00
CA LEU A 420 11.95 40.42 21.77
C LEU A 420 11.11 41.59 22.26
N THR A 421 10.66 41.52 23.51
CA THR A 421 9.83 42.54 24.17
C THR A 421 10.64 43.54 25.00
N ALA A 422 11.96 43.34 25.12
CA ALA A 422 12.89 44.28 25.74
C ALA A 422 14.01 44.63 24.74
N GLY A 423 14.35 45.92 24.66
CA GLY A 423 15.40 46.42 23.78
C GLY A 423 16.74 45.73 24.07
N VAL A 424 17.47 45.39 23.00
CA VAL A 424 18.85 44.92 23.10
C VAL A 424 19.69 46.04 23.71
N SER A 425 20.16 45.86 24.94
CA SER A 425 21.15 46.76 25.55
C SER A 425 22.54 46.35 25.06
N LEU A 426 23.22 47.22 24.32
CA LEU A 426 24.64 47.09 24.05
C LEU A 426 25.41 47.77 25.19
N ASP A 427 25.75 47.02 26.23
CA ASP A 427 26.70 47.50 27.24
C ASP A 427 28.13 47.40 26.67
N GLY A 428 28.66 48.54 26.24
CA GLY A 428 30.06 48.64 25.83
C GLY A 428 30.40 49.86 24.99
N ALA A 429 30.28 51.07 25.56
CA ALA A 429 31.06 52.19 25.04
C ALA A 429 32.55 51.96 25.38
N PRO A 430 33.50 52.19 24.46
CA PRO A 430 34.93 51.98 24.73
C PRO A 430 35.41 52.95 25.82
N ALA A 431 36.18 52.44 26.78
CA ALA A 431 36.81 53.24 27.82
C ALA A 431 37.76 54.27 27.19
N VAL A 432 37.39 55.55 27.27
CA VAL A 432 38.29 56.67 27.00
C VAL A 432 39.22 56.79 28.19
N ASN A 433 40.43 56.23 28.09
CA ASN A 433 41.48 56.48 29.08
C ASN A 433 41.91 57.95 28.96
N SER A 434 41.53 58.75 29.96
CA SER A 434 42.02 60.10 30.18
C SER A 434 43.53 60.09 30.42
N LEU A 435 44.25 60.85 29.61
CA LEU A 435 45.64 61.24 29.83
C LEU A 435 45.76 61.99 31.16
N SER A 436 46.52 61.44 32.11
CA SER A 436 47.01 62.17 33.28
C SER A 436 48.43 62.67 33.02
N THR A 437 48.56 63.95 32.71
CA THR A 437 49.79 64.73 32.87
C THR A 437 49.97 65.10 34.35
N VAL A 438 51.06 64.66 35.00
CA VAL A 438 51.68 65.39 36.13
C VAL A 438 53.20 65.11 36.16
N THR A 439 53.95 66.19 35.92
CA THR A 439 55.34 66.59 36.28
C THR A 439 56.49 65.60 36.31
#